data_AF-A0A0E4C995-F1
#
_entry.id   AF-A0A0E4C995-F1
#
_cell.length_a   1.000
_cell.length_b   1.000
_cell.length_c   1.000
_cell.angle_alpha   90.00
_cell.angle_beta   90.00
_cell.angle_gamma   90.00
#
_symmetry.space_group_name_H-M   'P 1'
#
loop_
_entity.id
_entity.type
_entity.pdbx_description
1 polymer ?
#
loop_
_entity_poly.entity_id
_entity_poly.type
_entity_poly.pdbx_seq_one_letter_code
_entity_poly.pdbx_strand_id
1 'polypeptide(L)'
;MDATPHNAVTLRNITNIMASKEDLIYKALQVDVARERQFCRKVEQSFLAELNRRKPKTLEQVGCIWYDGNDGRHEHYHNSRYHCLNLHSVFQKGTIEFRLFNSTTHAGKIKAYIQLCLAISHQALSQRCASRIKTQSSNEKYTFRTWLLRLGLIGDEFKSARLHLLEHLDGCIAWKDPAQAERQRERLRQKKEKELARSAEAAQAAEEQNHQDVEPAGAEENPGLSMSM
;
A
#
# COMPACT_ATOMS: atom_id res chain seq x y z
N MET A 1 -7.18 -20.22 9.04
CA MET A 1 -8.48 -19.50 9.07
C MET A 1 -9.56 -20.53 8.74
N ASP A 2 -10.72 -20.47 9.39
CA ASP A 2 -11.80 -21.45 9.18
C ASP A 2 -12.34 -21.41 7.75
N ALA A 3 -12.40 -22.56 7.07
CA ALA A 3 -12.89 -22.66 5.71
C ALA A 3 -14.41 -22.91 5.64
N THR A 4 -15.09 -23.16 6.76
CA THR A 4 -16.52 -23.50 6.79
C THR A 4 -17.43 -22.49 6.07
N PRO A 5 -17.20 -21.16 6.16
CA PRO A 5 -18.01 -20.18 5.43
C PRO A 5 -17.78 -20.21 3.91
N HIS A 6 -16.72 -20.88 3.44
CA HIS A 6 -16.30 -20.85 2.05
C HIS A 6 -16.86 -22.02 1.24
N ASN A 7 -17.53 -21.69 0.14
CA ASN A 7 -17.90 -22.63 -0.92
C ASN A 7 -16.94 -22.53 -2.13
N ALA A 8 -17.16 -23.35 -3.15
CA ALA A 8 -16.33 -23.39 -4.36
C ALA A 8 -16.16 -22.03 -5.06
N VAL A 9 -17.23 -21.22 -5.11
CA VAL A 9 -17.19 -19.89 -5.73
C VAL A 9 -16.30 -18.96 -4.93
N THR A 10 -16.44 -18.97 -3.60
CA THR A 10 -15.64 -18.10 -2.73
C THR A 10 -14.18 -18.56 -2.63
N LEU A 11 -13.90 -19.87 -2.75
CA LEU A 11 -12.53 -20.39 -2.86
C LEU A 11 -11.86 -19.98 -4.18
N ARG A 12 -12.62 -19.93 -5.27
CA ARG A 12 -12.14 -19.31 -6.52
C ARG A 12 -11.90 -17.81 -6.32
N ASN A 13 -12.80 -17.10 -5.64
CA ASN A 13 -12.64 -15.67 -5.43
C ASN A 13 -11.41 -15.34 -4.59
N ILE A 14 -11.18 -16.03 -3.47
CA ILE A 14 -10.01 -15.79 -2.62
C ILE A 14 -8.70 -16.09 -3.36
N THR A 15 -8.69 -17.15 -4.17
CA THR A 15 -7.56 -17.48 -5.05
C THR A 15 -7.29 -16.36 -6.05
N ASN A 16 -8.34 -15.85 -6.72
CA ASN A 16 -8.21 -14.75 -7.68
C ASN A 16 -7.76 -13.44 -7.01
N ILE A 17 -8.30 -13.11 -5.84
CA ILE A 17 -7.90 -11.93 -5.05
C ILE A 17 -6.41 -12.02 -4.74
N MET A 18 -5.96 -13.15 -4.19
CA MET A 18 -4.55 -13.40 -3.89
C MET A 18 -3.68 -13.28 -5.15
N ALA A 19 -4.02 -13.99 -6.22
CA ALA A 19 -3.27 -13.94 -7.48
C ALA A 19 -3.18 -12.52 -8.05
N SER A 20 -4.25 -11.72 -7.95
CA SER A 20 -4.26 -10.35 -8.49
C SER A 20 -3.35 -9.38 -7.74
N LYS A 21 -2.98 -9.68 -6.49
CA LYS A 21 -2.20 -8.80 -5.60
C LYS A 21 -0.90 -9.43 -5.11
N GLU A 22 -0.59 -10.66 -5.53
CA GLU A 22 0.51 -11.45 -4.96
C GLU A 22 1.83 -10.68 -4.98
N ASP A 23 2.18 -10.02 -6.08
CA ASP A 23 3.47 -9.31 -6.20
C ASP A 23 3.58 -8.16 -5.17
N LEU A 24 2.49 -7.40 -4.97
CA LEU A 24 2.44 -6.34 -3.95
C LEU A 24 2.47 -6.91 -2.53
N ILE A 25 1.76 -8.03 -2.28
CA ILE A 25 1.73 -8.65 -0.96
C ILE A 25 3.11 -9.19 -0.58
N TYR A 26 3.82 -9.86 -1.51
CA TYR A 26 5.15 -10.39 -1.25
C TYR A 26 6.15 -9.27 -0.94
N LYS A 27 6.09 -8.18 -1.70
CA LYS A 27 6.92 -7.00 -1.46
C LYS A 27 6.60 -6.34 -0.11
N ALA A 28 5.32 -6.16 0.19
CA ALA A 28 4.87 -5.58 1.46
C ALA A 28 5.32 -6.40 2.68
N LEU A 29 5.31 -7.73 2.57
CA LEU A 29 5.72 -8.61 3.65
C LEU A 29 7.23 -8.87 3.70
N GLN A 30 8.00 -8.42 2.71
CA GLN A 30 9.43 -8.71 2.57
C GLN A 30 9.69 -10.22 2.63
N VAL A 31 8.96 -10.99 1.81
CA VAL A 31 9.13 -12.44 1.75
C VAL A 31 10.50 -12.76 1.12
N ASP A 32 11.31 -13.52 1.85
CA ASP A 32 12.59 -13.99 1.35
C ASP A 32 12.43 -14.87 0.08
N VAL A 33 13.35 -14.70 -0.88
CA VAL A 33 13.29 -15.36 -2.19
C VAL A 33 13.43 -16.89 -2.06
N ALA A 34 14.25 -17.38 -1.13
CA ALA A 34 14.37 -18.82 -0.90
C ALA A 34 13.08 -19.39 -0.31
N ARG A 35 12.44 -18.66 0.63
CA ARG A 35 11.11 -19.03 1.17
C ARG A 35 10.02 -19.03 0.10
N GLU A 36 10.00 -18.01 -0.77
CA GLU A 36 9.08 -17.96 -1.91
C GLU A 36 9.21 -19.22 -2.77
N ARG A 37 10.42 -19.64 -3.10
CA ARG A 37 10.65 -20.79 -3.98
C ARG A 37 10.29 -22.15 -3.35
N GLN A 38 10.44 -22.28 -2.03
CA GLN A 38 10.33 -23.58 -1.35
C GLN A 38 9.04 -23.77 -0.55
N PHE A 39 8.56 -22.75 0.17
CA PHE A 39 7.57 -22.93 1.22
C PHE A 39 6.26 -22.16 1.00
N CYS A 40 6.33 -21.06 0.26
CA CYS A 40 5.19 -20.20 -0.06
C CYS A 40 5.30 -19.69 -1.49
N ARG A 41 5.25 -20.60 -2.46
CA ARG A 41 5.24 -20.23 -3.89
C ARG A 41 4.03 -19.39 -4.23
N LYS A 42 4.14 -18.56 -5.25
CA LYS A 42 3.01 -17.82 -5.80
C LYS A 42 1.92 -18.77 -6.27
N VAL A 43 0.73 -18.22 -6.56
CA VAL A 43 -0.38 -19.04 -7.04
C VAL A 43 0.04 -19.66 -8.37
N GLU A 44 -0.08 -20.99 -8.47
CA GLU A 44 0.31 -21.73 -9.66
C GLU A 44 -0.62 -21.34 -10.84
N GLN A 45 -0.01 -21.09 -12.00
CA GLN A 45 -0.72 -20.49 -13.14
C GLN A 45 -1.63 -21.49 -13.84
N SER A 46 -1.26 -22.76 -13.94
CA SER A 46 -2.11 -23.80 -14.52
C SER A 46 -3.34 -24.06 -13.65
N PHE A 47 -3.19 -24.11 -12.33
CA PHE A 47 -4.28 -24.18 -11.35
C PHE A 47 -5.21 -22.97 -11.49
N LEU A 48 -4.65 -21.76 -11.50
CA LEU A 48 -5.44 -20.53 -11.64
C LEU A 48 -6.16 -20.47 -13.00
N ALA A 49 -5.52 -20.96 -14.07
CA ALA A 49 -6.12 -21.08 -15.39
C ALA A 49 -7.32 -22.01 -15.36
N GLU A 50 -7.13 -23.20 -14.82
CA GLU A 50 -8.13 -24.26 -14.80
C GLU A 50 -9.31 -23.94 -13.89
N LEU A 51 -9.05 -23.36 -12.72
CA LEU A 51 -10.07 -22.92 -11.77
C LEU A 51 -11.03 -21.89 -12.38
N ASN A 52 -10.48 -20.97 -13.19
CA ASN A 52 -11.27 -19.93 -13.84
C ASN A 52 -11.93 -20.39 -15.14
N ARG A 53 -11.36 -21.41 -15.82
CA ARG A 53 -11.96 -22.06 -16.98
C ARG A 53 -13.17 -22.92 -16.59
N ARG A 54 -12.99 -23.85 -15.63
CA ARG A 54 -14.05 -24.79 -15.20
C ARG A 54 -15.12 -24.13 -14.32
N LYS A 55 -14.77 -23.10 -13.55
CA LYS A 55 -15.69 -22.37 -12.65
C LYS A 55 -16.47 -23.34 -11.72
N PRO A 56 -15.75 -24.13 -10.89
CA PRO A 56 -16.34 -25.20 -10.10
C PRO A 56 -17.47 -24.70 -9.17
N LYS A 57 -18.42 -25.59 -8.91
CA LYS A 57 -19.61 -25.37 -8.09
C LYS A 57 -19.56 -26.11 -6.75
N THR A 58 -18.75 -27.16 -6.64
CA THR A 58 -18.59 -27.94 -5.42
C THR A 58 -17.14 -27.94 -4.93
N LEU A 59 -16.93 -28.22 -3.64
CA LEU A 59 -15.59 -28.29 -3.06
C LEU A 59 -14.79 -29.45 -3.66
N GLU A 60 -15.46 -30.54 -4.02
CA GLU A 60 -14.85 -31.69 -4.66
C GLU A 60 -14.22 -31.29 -5.99
N GLN A 61 -14.92 -30.49 -6.80
CA GLN A 61 -14.41 -30.00 -8.06
C GLN A 61 -13.20 -29.07 -7.87
N VAL A 62 -13.20 -28.23 -6.82
CA VAL A 62 -12.02 -27.41 -6.49
C VAL A 62 -10.85 -28.31 -6.11
N GLY A 63 -11.09 -29.35 -5.30
CA GLY A 63 -10.07 -30.32 -4.93
C GLY A 63 -9.49 -31.06 -6.13
N CYS A 64 -10.33 -31.55 -7.05
CA CYS A 64 -9.85 -32.18 -8.29
C CYS A 64 -8.97 -31.24 -9.11
N ILE A 65 -9.29 -29.96 -9.19
CA ILE A 65 -8.46 -28.97 -9.90
C ILE A 65 -7.16 -28.71 -9.12
N TRP A 66 -7.21 -28.64 -7.79
CA TRP A 66 -6.06 -28.39 -6.92
C TRP A 66 -5.01 -29.50 -6.98
N TYR A 67 -5.44 -30.76 -7.14
CA TYR A 67 -4.55 -31.91 -7.23
C TYR A 67 -4.36 -32.46 -8.66
N ASP A 68 -4.77 -31.70 -9.68
CA ASP A 68 -4.68 -32.12 -11.09
C ASP A 68 -5.31 -33.51 -11.37
N GLY A 69 -6.43 -33.80 -10.69
CA GLY A 69 -7.18 -35.04 -10.83
C GLY A 69 -6.70 -36.22 -9.98
N ASN A 70 -5.51 -36.16 -9.38
CA ASN A 70 -5.00 -37.21 -8.49
C ASN A 70 -5.39 -36.93 -7.04
N ASP A 71 -6.14 -37.81 -6.35
CA ASP A 71 -6.68 -37.46 -5.03
C ASP A 71 -5.61 -37.48 -3.91
N GLY A 72 -5.01 -36.32 -3.64
CA GLY A 72 -3.99 -36.12 -2.60
C GLY A 72 -4.55 -35.69 -1.23
N ARG A 73 -5.87 -35.75 -0.98
CA ARG A 73 -6.50 -35.19 0.24
C ARG A 73 -6.09 -35.86 1.53
N HIS A 74 -5.79 -37.15 1.47
CA HIS A 74 -5.42 -37.96 2.64
C HIS A 74 -3.92 -37.87 2.96
N GLU A 75 -3.12 -37.29 2.08
CA GLU A 75 -1.69 -37.17 2.30
C GLU A 75 -1.37 -36.06 3.31
N HIS A 76 -0.67 -36.42 4.38
CA HIS A 76 -0.18 -35.41 5.32
C HIS A 76 0.85 -34.48 4.67
N TYR A 77 1.73 -34.97 3.79
CA TYR A 77 2.79 -34.16 3.17
C TYR A 77 2.65 -34.09 1.65
N HIS A 78 1.53 -33.54 1.16
CA HIS A 78 1.35 -33.32 -0.28
C HIS A 78 2.14 -32.10 -0.80
N ASN A 79 2.74 -32.22 -1.99
CA ASN A 79 3.56 -31.15 -2.59
C ASN A 79 2.77 -29.87 -2.94
N SER A 80 1.45 -29.97 -3.10
CA SER A 80 0.57 -28.81 -3.34
C SER A 80 0.48 -27.86 -2.14
N ARG A 81 1.03 -28.21 -0.97
CA ARG A 81 0.91 -27.38 0.24
C ARG A 81 1.75 -26.10 0.18
N TYR A 82 2.80 -26.09 -0.63
CA TYR A 82 3.83 -25.05 -0.61
C TYR A 82 3.51 -23.85 -1.50
N HIS A 83 2.36 -23.23 -1.27
CA HIS A 83 1.91 -21.99 -1.92
C HIS A 83 1.48 -20.95 -0.88
N CYS A 84 1.56 -19.66 -1.21
CA CYS A 84 1.17 -18.58 -0.31
C CYS A 84 -0.27 -18.71 0.19
N LEU A 85 -1.16 -19.18 -0.67
CA LEU A 85 -2.51 -19.60 -0.34
C LEU A 85 -2.58 -21.12 -0.53
N ASN A 86 -2.62 -21.86 0.57
CA ASN A 86 -2.69 -23.31 0.56
C ASN A 86 -4.14 -23.77 0.77
N LEU A 87 -4.71 -24.42 -0.25
CA LEU A 87 -6.06 -24.99 -0.21
C LEU A 87 -6.09 -26.48 0.17
N HIS A 88 -4.95 -27.18 0.23
CA HIS A 88 -4.91 -28.57 0.68
C HIS A 88 -5.53 -28.73 2.07
N SER A 89 -5.24 -27.79 2.97
CA SER A 89 -5.77 -27.79 4.34
C SER A 89 -7.29 -27.56 4.42
N VAL A 90 -7.92 -27.08 3.35
CA VAL A 90 -9.40 -26.99 3.27
C VAL A 90 -9.98 -28.39 3.24
N PHE A 91 -9.41 -29.26 2.39
CA PHE A 91 -9.90 -30.61 2.19
C PHE A 91 -9.50 -31.57 3.31
N GLN A 92 -8.34 -31.33 3.95
CA GLN A 92 -7.85 -32.19 5.02
C GLN A 92 -8.33 -31.76 6.41
N LYS A 93 -8.43 -30.44 6.67
CA LYS A 93 -8.62 -29.90 8.02
C LYS A 93 -9.75 -28.87 8.13
N GLY A 94 -10.43 -28.53 7.04
CA GLY A 94 -11.44 -27.48 7.04
C GLY A 94 -10.87 -26.08 7.26
N THR A 95 -9.61 -25.81 6.86
CA THR A 95 -8.98 -24.50 7.06
C THR A 95 -8.27 -23.98 5.81
N ILE A 96 -8.31 -22.66 5.60
CA ILE A 96 -7.47 -21.98 4.61
C ILE A 96 -6.18 -21.53 5.29
N GLU A 97 -5.04 -21.89 4.70
CA GLU A 97 -3.71 -21.56 5.20
C GLU A 97 -3.05 -20.47 4.35
N PHE A 98 -2.61 -19.40 5.02
CA PHE A 98 -1.77 -18.35 4.45
C PHE A 98 -0.32 -18.56 4.89
N ARG A 99 0.58 -18.86 3.95
CA ARG A 99 1.95 -19.33 4.25
C ARG A 99 3.04 -18.28 4.05
N LEU A 100 2.66 -17.06 3.72
CA LEU A 100 3.56 -15.98 3.29
C LEU A 100 4.12 -15.09 4.42
N PHE A 101 3.70 -15.28 5.67
CA PHE A 101 4.14 -14.41 6.76
C PHE A 101 5.55 -14.76 7.25
N ASN A 102 6.31 -13.72 7.61
CA ASN A 102 7.59 -13.86 8.29
C ASN A 102 7.38 -14.07 9.79
N SER A 103 8.20 -14.93 10.41
CA SER A 103 8.20 -15.10 11.87
C SER A 103 8.58 -13.78 12.53
N THR A 104 7.78 -13.34 13.49
CA THR A 104 8.01 -12.09 14.21
C THR A 104 7.32 -12.13 15.57
N THR A 105 7.88 -11.43 16.54
CA THR A 105 7.27 -11.17 17.86
C THR A 105 6.64 -9.78 17.95
N HIS A 106 6.72 -8.97 16.88
CA HIS A 106 6.18 -7.62 16.85
C HIS A 106 4.64 -7.64 16.78
N ALA A 107 3.97 -7.30 17.88
CA ALA A 107 2.51 -7.37 18.03
C ALA A 107 1.75 -6.65 16.89
N GLY A 108 2.21 -5.47 16.47
CA GLY A 108 1.59 -4.71 15.37
C GLY A 108 1.65 -5.44 14.03
N LYS A 109 2.73 -6.20 13.75
CA LYS A 109 2.88 -6.96 12.49
C LYS A 109 2.00 -8.19 12.53
N ILE A 110 2.00 -8.92 13.65
CA ILE A 110 1.10 -10.07 13.87
C ILE A 110 -0.36 -9.66 13.69
N LYS A 111 -0.79 -8.55 14.33
CA LYS A 111 -2.13 -8.00 14.18
C LYS A 111 -2.44 -7.67 12.71
N ALA A 112 -1.52 -7.01 12.02
CA ALA A 112 -1.68 -6.68 10.59
C ALA A 112 -1.86 -7.93 9.72
N TYR A 113 -1.11 -9.00 9.98
CA TYR A 113 -1.20 -10.27 9.25
C TYR A 113 -2.56 -10.93 9.44
N ILE A 114 -3.04 -11.01 10.68
CA ILE A 114 -4.36 -11.55 11.01
C ILE A 114 -5.47 -10.73 10.33
N GLN A 115 -5.43 -9.40 10.47
CA GLN A 115 -6.41 -8.51 9.86
C GLN A 115 -6.42 -8.62 8.33
N LEU A 116 -5.26 -8.75 7.69
CA LEU A 116 -5.16 -8.95 6.24
C LEU A 116 -5.82 -10.26 5.80
N CYS A 117 -5.55 -11.38 6.49
CA CYS A 117 -6.18 -12.66 6.19
C CYS A 117 -7.71 -12.61 6.32
N LEU A 118 -8.21 -12.02 7.41
CA LEU A 118 -9.64 -11.89 7.66
C LEU A 118 -10.31 -11.00 6.62
N ALA A 119 -9.68 -9.89 6.25
CA ALA A 119 -10.24 -8.97 5.26
C ALA A 119 -10.28 -9.58 3.84
N ILE A 120 -9.23 -10.30 3.44
CA ILE A 120 -9.20 -11.02 2.15
C ILE A 120 -10.28 -12.11 2.11
N SER A 121 -10.46 -12.86 3.20
CA SER A 121 -11.54 -13.84 3.34
C SER A 121 -12.91 -13.19 3.21
N HIS A 122 -13.14 -12.12 3.98
CA HIS A 122 -14.40 -11.38 3.95
C HIS A 122 -14.72 -10.84 2.55
N GLN A 123 -13.72 -10.30 1.85
CA GLN A 123 -13.88 -9.86 0.46
C GLN A 123 -14.29 -11.03 -0.46
N ALA A 124 -13.65 -12.19 -0.32
CA ALA A 124 -13.95 -13.36 -1.14
C ALA A 124 -15.38 -13.90 -0.92
N LEU A 125 -15.86 -13.84 0.32
CA LEU A 125 -17.21 -14.22 0.72
C LEU A 125 -18.27 -13.23 0.20
N SER A 126 -17.97 -11.93 0.28
CA SER A 126 -18.93 -10.86 -0.01
C SER A 126 -19.09 -10.58 -1.51
N GLN A 127 -18.10 -10.97 -2.33
CA GLN A 127 -18.11 -10.67 -3.76
C GLN A 127 -18.66 -11.82 -4.60
N ARG A 128 -19.46 -11.49 -5.63
CA ARG A 128 -19.94 -12.47 -6.63
C ARG A 128 -18.79 -13.08 -7.45
N CYS A 129 -17.80 -12.26 -7.79
CA CYS A 129 -16.60 -12.68 -8.50
C CYS A 129 -15.41 -11.78 -8.14
N ALA A 130 -14.20 -12.30 -8.35
CA ALA A 130 -12.97 -11.53 -8.24
C ALA A 130 -12.11 -11.67 -9.50
N SER A 131 -11.45 -10.57 -9.88
CA SER A 131 -10.49 -10.57 -10.99
C SER A 131 -9.20 -11.26 -10.57
N ARG A 132 -8.65 -12.09 -11.46
CA ARG A 132 -7.33 -12.73 -11.31
C ARG A 132 -6.19 -11.91 -11.93
N ILE A 133 -6.52 -10.82 -12.64
CA ILE A 133 -5.54 -10.04 -13.40
C ILE A 133 -4.54 -9.41 -12.42
N LYS A 134 -3.26 -9.65 -12.64
CA LYS A 134 -2.18 -9.09 -11.83
C LYS A 134 -2.23 -7.56 -11.85
N THR A 135 -2.08 -6.98 -10.67
CA THR A 135 -2.09 -5.52 -10.52
C THR A 135 -0.74 -4.98 -10.92
N GLN A 136 -0.71 -4.18 -11.98
CA GLN A 136 0.44 -3.37 -12.34
C GLN A 136 0.19 -1.94 -11.88
N SER A 137 1.21 -1.30 -11.31
CA SER A 137 1.10 0.05 -10.78
C SER A 137 2.42 0.80 -10.91
N SER A 138 2.36 2.06 -11.32
CA SER A 138 3.50 3.00 -11.25
C SER A 138 3.72 3.55 -9.85
N ASN A 139 2.73 3.46 -8.96
CA ASN A 139 2.86 3.77 -7.54
C ASN A 139 2.21 2.65 -6.70
N GLU A 140 3.04 1.75 -6.20
CA GLU A 140 2.59 0.57 -5.48
C GLU A 140 1.97 0.91 -4.13
N LYS A 141 2.57 1.85 -3.38
CA LYS A 141 2.08 2.26 -2.06
C LYS A 141 0.69 2.87 -2.13
N TYR A 142 0.43 3.75 -3.10
CA TYR A 142 -0.91 4.31 -3.33
C TYR A 142 -1.93 3.21 -3.68
N THR A 143 -1.57 2.34 -4.62
CA THR A 143 -2.47 1.30 -5.14
C THR A 143 -2.80 0.28 -4.06
N PHE A 144 -1.81 -0.15 -3.28
CA PHE A 144 -2.02 -1.09 -2.18
C PHE A 144 -2.83 -0.44 -1.06
N ARG A 145 -2.55 0.81 -0.69
CA ARG A 145 -3.36 1.57 0.28
C ARG A 145 -4.83 1.60 -0.14
N THR A 146 -5.10 1.95 -1.39
CA THR A 146 -6.47 2.01 -1.91
C THR A 146 -7.14 0.63 -1.89
N TRP A 147 -6.39 -0.45 -2.11
CA TRP A 147 -6.90 -1.81 -1.95
C TRP A 147 -7.18 -2.17 -0.50
N LEU A 148 -6.30 -1.83 0.46
CA LEU A 148 -6.54 -2.04 1.89
C LEU A 148 -7.80 -1.31 2.38
N LEU A 149 -8.05 -0.09 1.89
CA LEU A 149 -9.28 0.63 2.21
C LEU A 149 -10.52 -0.08 1.65
N ARG A 150 -10.46 -0.58 0.41
CA ARG A 150 -11.56 -1.38 -0.18
C ARG A 150 -11.77 -2.73 0.49
N LEU A 151 -10.75 -3.27 1.14
CA LEU A 151 -10.85 -4.46 2.00
C LEU A 151 -11.55 -4.18 3.33
N GLY A 152 -11.80 -2.90 3.67
CA GLY A 152 -12.44 -2.50 4.92
C GLY A 152 -11.47 -2.16 6.04
N LEU A 153 -10.15 -2.06 5.79
CA LEU A 153 -9.17 -1.62 6.78
C LEU A 153 -9.20 -0.08 6.92
N ILE A 154 -10.32 0.47 7.36
CA ILE A 154 -10.62 1.90 7.48
C ILE A 154 -10.76 2.26 8.97
N GLY A 155 -10.28 3.43 9.40
CA GLY A 155 -10.35 3.85 10.80
C GLY A 155 -9.03 3.67 11.56
N ASP A 156 -9.03 4.06 12.83
CA ASP A 156 -7.86 4.09 13.69
C ASP A 156 -7.43 2.68 14.15
N GLU A 157 -8.37 1.76 14.29
CA GLU A 157 -8.15 0.37 14.69
C GLU A 157 -7.30 -0.42 13.68
N PHE A 158 -7.30 0.02 12.41
CA PHE A 158 -6.48 -0.52 11.32
C PHE A 158 -5.29 0.37 10.93
N LYS A 159 -5.07 1.50 11.63
CA LYS A 159 -3.95 2.42 11.33
C LYS A 159 -2.60 1.71 11.39
N SER A 160 -2.39 0.89 12.43
CA SER A 160 -1.18 0.08 12.58
C SER A 160 -1.02 -0.96 11.46
N ALA A 161 -2.10 -1.61 11.03
CA ALA A 161 -2.03 -2.56 9.93
C ALA A 161 -1.67 -1.90 8.60
N ARG A 162 -2.31 -0.76 8.28
CA ARG A 162 -1.95 0.02 7.08
C ARG A 162 -0.50 0.50 7.14
N LEU A 163 -0.01 0.92 8.30
CA LEU A 163 1.39 1.33 8.47
C LEU A 163 2.35 0.19 8.07
N HIS A 164 2.23 -0.98 8.70
CA HIS A 164 3.13 -2.11 8.45
C HIS A 164 3.00 -2.67 7.03
N LEU A 165 1.78 -2.73 6.47
CA LEU A 165 1.54 -3.28 5.13
C LEU A 165 1.97 -2.34 4.00
N LEU A 166 2.19 -1.05 4.28
CA LEU A 166 2.62 -0.06 3.28
C LEU A 166 4.09 0.35 3.41
N GLU A 167 4.74 -0.07 4.49
CA GLU A 167 6.10 0.35 4.88
C GLU A 167 7.11 0.12 3.76
N HIS A 168 7.07 -1.05 3.14
CA HIS A 168 8.07 -1.52 2.17
C HIS A 168 7.66 -1.38 0.69
N LEU A 169 6.57 -0.66 0.40
CA LEU A 169 6.13 -0.42 -0.98
C LEU A 169 6.67 0.91 -1.52
N ASP A 170 6.85 0.99 -2.83
CA ASP A 170 7.40 2.19 -3.46
C ASP A 170 6.32 3.25 -3.73
N GLY A 171 6.75 4.51 -3.76
CA GLY A 171 5.91 5.66 -4.09
C GLY A 171 5.24 6.31 -2.89
N CYS A 172 4.33 7.25 -3.18
CA CYS A 172 3.65 8.08 -2.19
C CYS A 172 2.21 7.59 -1.92
N ILE A 173 1.63 7.99 -0.79
CA ILE A 173 0.26 7.59 -0.41
C ILE A 173 -0.86 8.48 -1.00
N ALA A 174 -0.50 9.67 -1.49
CA ALA A 174 -1.45 10.72 -1.84
C ALA A 174 -1.88 10.69 -3.31
N TRP A 175 -0.97 10.34 -4.22
CA TRP A 175 -1.18 10.45 -5.67
C TRP A 175 -0.98 9.13 -6.37
N LYS A 176 -1.86 8.80 -7.31
CA LYS A 176 -1.73 7.57 -8.12
C LYS A 176 -0.57 7.69 -9.12
N ASP A 177 -0.46 8.84 -9.77
CA ASP A 177 0.59 9.13 -10.74
C ASP A 177 1.71 9.94 -10.07
N PRO A 178 2.96 9.46 -10.05
CA PRO A 178 4.10 10.19 -9.51
C PRO A 178 4.26 11.61 -10.07
N ALA A 179 3.94 11.82 -11.35
CA ALA A 179 4.05 13.14 -11.98
C ALA A 179 3.09 14.17 -11.35
N GLN A 180 1.97 13.73 -10.76
CA GLN A 180 1.08 14.63 -10.01
C GLN A 180 1.75 15.14 -8.73
N ALA A 181 2.52 14.29 -8.05
CA ALA A 181 3.25 14.67 -6.85
C ALA A 181 4.36 15.68 -7.18
N GLU A 182 5.07 15.48 -8.28
CA GLU A 182 6.13 16.38 -8.77
C GLU A 182 5.56 17.76 -9.14
N ARG A 183 4.50 17.80 -9.97
CA ARG A 183 3.83 19.06 -10.33
C ARG A 183 3.34 19.82 -9.10
N GLN A 184 2.79 19.13 -8.11
CA GLN A 184 2.34 19.77 -6.87
C GLN A 184 3.53 20.33 -6.07
N ARG A 185 4.63 19.59 -5.97
CA ARG A 185 5.86 20.04 -5.28
C ARG A 185 6.45 21.27 -5.95
N GLU A 186 6.48 21.30 -7.28
CA GLU A 186 6.97 22.44 -8.05
C GLU A 186 6.07 23.67 -7.88
N ARG A 187 4.75 23.50 -7.94
CA ARG A 187 3.78 24.58 -7.69
C ARG A 187 3.96 25.20 -6.30
N LEU A 188 4.16 24.36 -5.28
CA LEU A 188 4.41 24.84 -3.90
C LEU A 188 5.76 25.56 -3.77
N ARG A 189 6.81 25.08 -4.45
CA ARG A 189 8.12 25.76 -4.51
C ARG A 189 8.00 27.15 -5.13
N GLN A 190 7.39 27.25 -6.31
CA GLN A 190 7.19 28.53 -7.00
C GLN A 190 6.35 29.51 -6.18
N LYS A 191 5.32 29.02 -5.47
CA LYS A 191 4.52 29.87 -4.58
C LYS A 191 5.37 30.41 -3.42
N LYS A 192 6.18 29.55 -2.79
CA LYS A 192 7.07 29.95 -1.69
C LYS A 192 8.14 30.94 -2.15
N GLU A 193 8.74 30.74 -3.32
CA GLU A 193 9.71 31.67 -3.91
C GLU A 193 9.09 33.04 -4.21
N LYS A 194 7.88 33.08 -4.80
CA LYS A 194 7.14 34.33 -5.03
C LYS A 194 6.77 35.04 -3.73
N GLU A 195 6.41 34.30 -2.70
CA GLU A 195 6.09 34.86 -1.38
C GLU A 195 7.33 35.46 -0.72
N LEU A 196 8.47 34.75 -0.74
CA LEU A 196 9.75 35.27 -0.26
C LEU A 196 10.21 36.52 -1.04
N ALA A 197 10.09 36.51 -2.36
CA ALA A 197 10.42 37.68 -3.18
C ALA A 197 9.54 38.89 -2.81
N ARG A 198 8.22 38.69 -2.70
CA ARG A 198 7.28 39.74 -2.29
C ARG A 198 7.55 40.25 -0.86
N SER A 199 7.92 39.36 0.06
CA SER A 199 8.30 39.75 1.43
C SER A 199 9.61 40.53 1.47
N ALA A 200 10.60 40.15 0.65
CA ALA A 200 11.87 40.88 0.54
C ALA A 200 11.66 42.26 -0.10
N GLU A 201 10.87 42.36 -1.16
CA GLU A 201 10.47 43.63 -1.79
C GLU A 201 9.73 44.54 -0.78
N ALA A 202 8.81 43.99 0.01
CA ALA A 202 8.10 44.76 1.04
C ALA A 202 9.01 45.22 2.17
N ALA A 203 10.01 44.42 2.57
CA ALA A 203 11.01 44.81 3.57
C ALA A 203 11.94 45.91 3.05
N GLN A 204 12.41 45.79 1.80
CA GLN A 204 13.23 46.82 1.15
C GLN A 204 12.46 48.13 0.99
N ALA A 205 11.20 48.10 0.56
CA ALA A 205 10.36 49.29 0.45
C ALA A 205 10.09 49.96 1.82
N ALA A 206 9.96 49.16 2.89
CA ALA A 206 9.82 49.70 4.24
C ALA A 206 11.13 50.33 4.76
N GLU A 207 12.30 49.75 4.45
CA GLU A 207 13.61 50.32 4.78
C GLU A 207 13.87 51.63 4.00
N GLU A 208 13.54 51.68 2.71
CA GLU A 208 13.66 52.90 1.89
C GLU A 208 12.76 54.04 2.38
N GLN A 209 11.51 53.73 2.77
CA GLN A 209 10.61 54.72 3.40
C GLN A 209 11.16 55.24 4.73
N ASN A 210 11.69 54.35 5.58
CA ASN A 210 12.29 54.76 6.86
C ASN A 210 13.58 55.58 6.68
N HIS A 211 14.31 55.42 5.56
CA HIS A 211 15.50 56.21 5.27
C HIS A 211 15.17 57.60 4.70
N GLN A 212 14.05 57.73 3.97
CA GLN A 212 13.56 59.02 3.46
C GLN A 212 12.96 59.91 4.54
N ASP A 213 12.41 59.35 5.62
CA ASP A 213 11.86 60.11 6.75
C ASP A 213 12.94 60.60 7.76
N VAL A 214 14.24 60.38 7.50
CA VAL A 214 15.35 60.69 8.45
C VAL A 214 16.36 61.77 7.97
N GLU A 215 16.14 62.46 6.84
CA GLU A 215 16.98 63.64 6.49
C GLU A 215 16.58 64.92 7.28
N PRO A 216 17.55 65.77 7.69
CA PRO A 216 17.49 66.51 8.96
C PRO A 216 16.74 67.86 8.87
N ALA A 217 15.87 68.12 9.85
CA ALA A 217 15.46 69.46 10.20
C ALA A 217 16.61 70.18 10.95
N GLY A 218 17.24 71.17 10.31
CA GLY A 218 18.06 72.17 11.02
C GLY A 218 19.28 72.69 10.26
N ALA A 219 19.07 73.57 9.28
CA ALA A 219 20.05 74.57 8.90
C ALA A 219 19.59 75.92 9.50
N GLU A 220 20.14 76.31 10.64
CA GLU A 220 20.11 77.70 11.09
C GLU A 220 21.35 78.42 10.54
N GLU A 221 21.11 79.35 9.62
CA GLU A 221 22.08 80.33 9.14
C GLU A 221 22.51 81.24 10.30
N ASN A 222 23.82 81.35 10.52
CA ASN A 222 24.39 82.34 11.43
C ASN A 222 25.12 83.41 10.62
N PRO A 223 24.63 84.66 10.52
CA PRO A 223 25.35 85.73 9.86
C PRO A 223 26.32 86.42 10.83
N GLY A 224 27.58 86.47 10.40
CA GLY A 224 28.74 87.24 10.87
C GLY A 224 28.70 88.08 12.14
N LEU A 225 29.75 87.94 12.96
CA LEU A 225 30.31 89.06 13.71
C LEU A 225 31.85 89.06 13.61
N SER A 226 32.37 90.27 13.51
CA SER A 226 33.72 90.65 13.10
C SER A 226 34.75 90.73 14.25
N MET A 227 35.99 90.98 13.83
CA MET A 227 37.10 91.73 14.49
C MET A 227 38.28 90.93 15.09
N SER A 228 39.45 91.12 14.44
CA SER A 228 40.78 91.53 14.94
C SER A 228 41.12 91.35 16.43
N MET A 229 42.34 91.00 16.86
CA MET A 229 43.71 91.12 16.33
C MET A 229 44.51 89.85 16.59
#